data_AF-A0A1X2Z0D7-F1
#
_entry.id   AF-A0A1X2Z0D7-F1
#
_cell.length_a   1.000
_cell.length_b   1.000
_cell.length_c   1.000
_cell.angle_alpha   90.00
_cell.angle_beta   90.00
_cell.angle_gamma   90.00
#
_symmetry.space_group_name_H-M   'P 1'
#
loop_
_entity.id
_entity.type
_entity.pdbx_description
1 polymer ?
#
loop_
_entity_poly.entity_id
_entity_poly.type
_entity_poly.pdbx_seq_one_letter_code
_entity_poly.pdbx_strand_id
1 'polypeptide(L)' 'MATNVTEKDRTLNEIIEWCEQREIRGLRLANALLQKHDMAAYAVVKAQIDAYRKTAEQCRSLLGYSGSMPVEVENQSEDA' A
#
# COMPACT_ATOMS: atom_id res chain seq x y z
N MET A 1 -4.78 -17.39 19.04
CA MET A 1 -4.53 -15.94 19.05
C MET A 1 -4.19 -15.51 17.63
N ALA A 2 -5.08 -14.77 16.96
CA ALA A 2 -4.91 -14.28 15.58
C ALA A 2 -5.41 -12.83 15.42
N THR A 3 -5.44 -12.07 16.52
CA THR A 3 -5.86 -10.65 16.55
C THR A 3 -4.95 -9.77 15.71
N ASN A 4 -3.66 -10.12 15.64
CA ASN A 4 -2.64 -9.30 14.99
C ASN A 4 -2.78 -9.22 13.45
N VAL A 5 -3.32 -10.28 12.82
CA VAL A 5 -3.51 -10.30 11.35
C VAL A 5 -4.70 -9.43 10.96
N THR A 6 -5.83 -9.56 11.68
CA THR A 6 -7.05 -8.78 11.40
C THR A 6 -6.85 -7.28 11.64
N GLU A 7 -6.14 -6.91 12.70
CA GLU A 7 -5.85 -5.50 13.00
C GLU A 7 -4.86 -4.90 11.97
N LYS A 8 -3.79 -5.62 11.62
CA LYS A 8 -2.87 -5.22 10.54
C LYS A 8 -3.63 -5.00 9.24
N ASP A 9 -4.48 -5.94 8.84
CA ASP A 9 -5.22 -5.85 7.58
C ASP A 9 -6.20 -4.69 7.59
N ARG A 10 -6.84 -4.40 8.73
CA ARG A 10 -7.66 -3.20 8.89
C ARG A 10 -6.85 -1.93 8.68
N THR A 11 -5.71 -1.78 9.36
CA THR A 11 -4.85 -0.60 9.21
C THR A 11 -4.33 -0.44 7.78
N LEU A 12 -3.95 -1.53 7.12
CA LEU A 12 -3.52 -1.49 5.71
C LEU A 12 -4.64 -1.00 4.80
N ASN A 13 -5.88 -1.45 5.01
CA ASN A 13 -7.03 -0.97 4.26
C ASN A 13 -7.33 0.52 4.52
N GLU A 14 -7.21 0.99 5.76
CA GLU A 14 -7.37 2.43 6.10
C GLU A 14 -6.32 3.30 5.36
N ILE A 15 -5.07 2.83 5.28
CA ILE A 15 -4.00 3.53 4.53
C ILE A 15 -4.28 3.51 3.02
N ILE A 16 -4.75 2.39 2.47
CA ILE A 16 -5.12 2.27 1.05
C ILE A 16 -6.21 3.30 0.71
N GLU A 17 -7.29 3.33 1.50
CA GLU A 17 -8.38 4.28 1.27
C GLU A 17 -7.89 5.73 1.34
N TRP A 18 -7.05 6.05 2.32
CA TRP A 18 -6.46 7.39 2.43
C TRP A 18 -5.61 7.75 1.21
N CYS A 19 -4.80 6.83 0.69
CA CYS A 19 -4.00 7.02 -0.51
C CYS A 19 -4.88 7.27 -1.75
N GLU A 20 -5.94 6.48 -1.92
CA GLU A 20 -6.87 6.59 -3.06
C GLU A 20 -7.63 7.93 -3.02
N GLN A 21 -8.09 8.36 -1.84
CA GLN A 21 -8.69 9.67 -1.67
C GLN A 21 -7.71 10.81 -2.01
N ARG A 22 -6.43 10.68 -1.65
CA ARG A 22 -5.38 11.66 -1.98
C ARG A 22 -5.08 11.69 -3.47
N GLU A 23 -5.04 10.54 -4.14
CA GLU A 23 -4.89 10.44 -5.58
C GLU A 23 -6.04 11.15 -6.33
N ILE A 24 -7.29 10.92 -5.92
CA ILE A 24 -8.46 11.59 -6.53
C ILE A 24 -8.37 13.11 -6.38
N ARG A 25 -8.03 13.61 -5.18
CA ARG A 25 -7.87 15.06 -4.94
C ARG A 25 -6.69 15.62 -5.74
N GLY A 26 -5.58 14.90 -5.78
CA GLY A 26 -4.40 15.26 -6.57
C GLY A 26 -4.71 15.37 -8.05
N LEU A 27 -5.45 14.42 -8.63
CA LEU A 27 -5.83 14.43 -10.04
C LEU A 27 -6.69 15.66 -10.39
N ARG A 28 -7.63 16.03 -9.52
CA ARG A 28 -8.43 17.26 -9.69
C ARG A 28 -7.54 18.50 -9.71
N LEU A 29 -6.58 18.59 -8.79
CA LEU A 29 -5.62 19.69 -8.75
C LEU A 29 -4.70 19.70 -9.99
N ALA A 30 -4.17 18.55 -10.38
CA ALA A 30 -3.33 18.41 -11.58
C ALA A 30 -4.07 18.89 -12.83
N ASN A 31 -5.34 18.52 -13.01
CA ASN A 31 -6.15 19.00 -14.13
C ASN A 31 -6.32 20.53 -14.11
N ALA A 32 -6.55 21.13 -12.94
CA ALA A 32 -6.65 22.58 -12.81
C ALA A 32 -5.33 23.30 -13.12
N LEU A 33 -4.18 22.73 -12.72
CA LEU A 33 -2.86 23.27 -13.02
C LEU A 33 -2.52 23.14 -14.51
N LEU A 34 -2.89 22.02 -15.13
CA LEU A 34 -2.72 21.80 -16.57
C LEU A 34 -3.52 22.83 -17.38
N GLN A 35 -4.76 23.13 -17.00
CA GLN A 35 -5.58 24.18 -17.62
C GLN A 35 -4.97 25.58 -17.49
N LYS A 36 -4.21 25.83 -16.41
CA LYS A 36 -3.50 27.09 -16.18
C LYS A 36 -2.10 27.12 -16.80
N HIS A 37 -1.68 26.05 -17.48
CA HIS A 37 -0.32 25.88 -18.01
C HIS A 37 0.79 26.00 -16.94
N ASP A 38 0.47 25.76 -15.67
CA ASP A 38 1.48 25.71 -14.59
C ASP A 38 2.11 24.31 -14.55
N MET A 39 3.04 24.09 -15.48
CA MET A 39 3.66 22.77 -15.69
C MET A 39 4.60 22.36 -14.56
N ALA A 40 5.20 23.32 -13.84
CA ALA A 40 6.08 23.04 -12.71
C ALA A 40 5.28 22.49 -11.53
N ALA A 41 4.20 23.18 -11.12
CA ALA A 41 3.33 22.69 -10.07
C ALA A 41 2.62 21.38 -10.49
N TYR A 42 2.21 21.28 -11.75
CA TYR A 42 1.62 20.05 -12.30
C TYR A 42 2.54 18.84 -12.12
N ALA A 43 3.82 18.97 -12.47
CA ALA A 43 4.79 17.88 -12.35
C ALA A 43 4.97 17.41 -10.90
N VAL A 44 5.03 18.36 -9.94
CA VAL A 44 5.11 18.04 -8.51
C VAL A 44 3.87 17.29 -8.03
N VAL A 45 2.67 17.74 -8.41
CA VAL A 45 1.41 17.06 -8.04
C VAL A 45 1.34 15.67 -8.66
N LYS A 46 1.81 15.49 -9.90
CA LYS A 46 1.89 14.16 -10.53
C LYS A 46 2.83 13.21 -9.80
N ALA A 47 3.99 13.68 -9.37
CA ALA A 47 4.93 12.88 -8.56
C ALA A 47 4.30 12.50 -7.20
N GLN A 48 3.58 13.42 -6.56
CA GLN A 48 2.88 13.13 -5.31
C GLN A 48 1.78 12.08 -5.47
N ILE A 49 0.98 12.16 -6.55
CA ILE A 49 -0.03 11.14 -6.88
C ILE A 49 0.64 9.76 -7.06
N ASP A 50 1.77 9.71 -7.76
CA ASP A 50 2.49 8.45 -7.98
C ASP A 50 3.01 7.83 -6.66
N ALA A 51 3.48 8.67 -5.74
CA ALA A 51 3.88 8.21 -4.41
C ALA A 51 2.72 7.58 -3.63
N TYR A 52 1.53 8.20 -3.65
CA TYR A 52 0.33 7.61 -3.02
C TYR A 52 -0.08 6.29 -3.66
N ARG A 53 -0.05 6.20 -5.00
CA ARG A 53 -0.37 4.96 -5.73
C ARG A 53 0.57 3.83 -5.34
N LYS A 54 1.89 4.08 -5.35
CA LYS A 54 2.91 3.10 -4.94
C LYS A 54 2.77 2.68 -3.49
N THR A 55 2.38 3.60 -2.61
CA THR A 55 2.13 3.29 -1.19
C THR A 55 0.92 2.34 -1.06
N ALA A 56 -0.18 2.63 -1.75
CA ALA A 56 -1.36 1.75 -1.75
C ALA A 56 -1.05 0.36 -2.34
N GLU A 57 -0.26 0.30 -3.41
CA GLU A 57 0.22 -0.96 -3.99
C GLU A 57 1.05 -1.78 -3.00
N GLN A 58 1.98 -1.14 -2.28
CA GLN A 58 2.75 -1.80 -1.23
C GLN A 58 1.86 -2.30 -0.07
N CYS A 59 0.86 -1.52 0.34
CA CYS A 59 -0.10 -1.98 1.36
C CYS A 59 -0.90 -3.20 0.87
N ARG A 60 -1.33 -3.21 -0.40
CA ARG A 60 -2.02 -4.35 -1.02
C ARG A 60 -1.15 -5.60 -1.07
N SER A 61 0.15 -5.47 -1.34
CA SER A 61 1.06 -6.63 -1.34
C SER A 61 1.21 -7.25 0.05
N LEU A 62 1.03 -6.47 1.13
CA LEU A 62 1.09 -6.94 2.51
C LEU A 62 -0.21 -7.58 3.01
N LEU A 63 -1.34 -7.36 2.34
CA LEU A 63 -2.63 -8.02 2.66
C LEU A 63 -2.63 -9.50 2.25
N GLY A 64 -1.85 -9.89 1.23
CA GLY A 64 -1.75 -11.27 0.75
C GLY A 64 -0.63 -12.09 1.39
N TYR A 65 0.26 -11.48 2.17
CA TYR A 65 1.36 -12.18 2.84
C TYR A 65 0.86 -12.76 4.17
N SER A 66 0.21 -13.92 4.13
CA SER A 66 0.17 -14.79 5.30
C SER A 66 1.56 -15.42 5.40
N GLY A 67 2.31 -15.10 6.44
CA GLY A 67 3.54 -15.83 6.74
C GLY A 67 3.16 -17.30 6.95
N SER A 68 3.24 -18.11 5.91
CA SER A 68 3.39 -19.55 6.01
C SER A 68 4.72 -19.75 6.73
N MET A 69 4.66 -19.84 8.05
CA MET A 69 5.75 -20.40 8.83
C MET A 69 5.93 -21.81 8.27
N PRO A 70 7.06 -22.13 7.62
CA PRO A 70 7.27 -23.48 7.13
C PRO A 70 7.14 -24.40 8.33
N VAL A 71 6.25 -25.39 8.23
CA VAL A 71 6.04 -26.41 9.26
C VAL A 71 7.42 -26.97 9.60
N GLU A 72 7.89 -26.76 10.82
CA GLU A 72 9.09 -27.41 11.31
C GLU A 72 8.84 -28.91 11.19
N VAL A 73 9.54 -29.53 10.24
CA VAL A 73 9.52 -30.99 10.06
C VAL A 73 10.14 -31.56 11.32
N GLU A 74 9.37 -32.32 12.10
CA GLU A 74 9.87 -33.05 13.26
C GLU A 74 11.12 -33.83 12.86
N ASN A 75 12.25 -33.50 13.48
CA ASN A 75 13.52 -34.13 13.20
C ASN A 75 13.48 -35.58 13.73
N GLN A 76 13.10 -36.54 12.88
CA GLN A 76 13.00 -37.98 13.22
C GLN A 76 14.37 -38.68 13.40
N SER A 77 15.44 -37.94 13.70
CA SER A 77 16.80 -38.46 13.74
C SER A 77 17.31 -38.76 15.16
N GLU A 78 16.46 -39.28 16.05
CA GLU A 78 16.87 -39.78 17.37
C GLU A 78 16.43 -41.23 17.60
N ASP A 79 16.58 -42.08 16.58
CA ASP A 79 16.46 -43.54 16.74
C ASP A 79 17.50 -44.28 15.87
N ALA A 80 18.79 -43.98 16.13
CA ALA A 80 19.95 -44.67 15.56
C ALA A 80 21.00 -44.99 16.64
#